data_AF-A0A936WBL7-F1
#
_entry.id   AF-A0A936WBL7-F1
#
_cell.length_a   1.000
_cell.length_b   1.000
_cell.length_c   1.000
_cell.angle_alpha   90.00
_cell.angle_beta   90.00
_cell.angle_gamma   90.00
#
_symmetry.space_group_name_H-M   'P 1'
#
loop_
_entity.id
_entity.type
_entity.pdbx_description
1 polymer ?
#
loop_
_entity_poly.entity_id
_entity_poly.type
_entity_poly.pdbx_seq_one_letter_code
_entity_poly.pdbx_strand_id
1 'polypeptide(L)'
;MSKKTMNYLIYPAVVSLAVGIYAFSSSHGSNLLISAFGAVLFGAMLIAVFEQIIPYQLKWRPRPQDVKDDLLYTILIQIAVPRLLGLS
;
A
#
# COMPACT_ATOMS: atom_id res chain seq x y z
N MET A 1 -12.30 -15.35 -18.11
CA MET A 1 -11.02 -14.66 -17.83
C MET A 1 -10.25 -15.49 -16.81
N SER A 2 -8.99 -15.85 -17.07
CA SER A 2 -8.21 -16.69 -16.14
C SER A 2 -7.91 -15.93 -14.85
N LYS A 3 -7.98 -16.57 -13.67
CA LYS A 3 -7.67 -15.96 -12.36
C LYS A 3 -6.31 -15.23 -12.36
N LYS A 4 -5.35 -15.72 -13.15
CA LYS A 4 -4.04 -15.08 -13.34
C LYS A 4 -4.13 -13.71 -14.01
N THR A 5 -4.93 -13.58 -15.06
CA THR A 5 -5.13 -12.33 -15.82
C THR A 5 -5.85 -11.29 -14.97
N MET A 6 -6.80 -11.72 -14.14
CA MET A 6 -7.55 -10.83 -13.25
C MET A 6 -6.63 -10.19 -12.21
N ASN A 7 -5.76 -10.97 -11.55
CA ASN A 7 -4.82 -10.41 -10.57
C ASN A 7 -3.72 -9.54 -11.21
N TYR A 8 -3.33 -9.83 -12.45
CA TYR A 8 -2.39 -8.97 -13.19
C TYR A 8 -2.96 -7.59 -13.52
N LEU A 9 -4.29 -7.44 -13.54
CA LEU A 9 -4.98 -6.17 -13.74
C LEU A 9 -5.29 -5.46 -12.40
N ILE A 10 -5.60 -6.22 -11.34
CA ILE A 10 -5.93 -5.65 -10.02
C ILE A 10 -4.76 -4.86 -9.45
N TYR A 11 -3.54 -5.41 -9.47
CA TYR A 11 -2.36 -4.73 -8.94
C TYR A 11 -2.08 -3.36 -9.60
N PRO A 12 -1.94 -3.25 -10.93
CA PRO A 12 -1.74 -1.95 -11.58
C PRO A 12 -2.96 -1.03 -11.44
N ALA A 13 -4.18 -1.56 -11.36
CA ALA A 13 -5.36 -0.75 -11.09
C ALA A 13 -5.31 -0.12 -9.68
N VAL A 14 -4.97 -0.88 -8.64
CA VAL A 14 -4.87 -0.37 -7.27
C VAL A 14 -3.73 0.64 -7.15
N VAL A 15 -2.59 0.40 -7.79
CA VAL A 15 -1.47 1.37 -7.82
C VAL A 15 -1.91 2.66 -8.52
N SER A 16 -2.56 2.57 -9.69
CA SER A 16 -3.04 3.75 -10.42
C SER A 16 -4.05 4.54 -9.60
N LEU A 17 -4.91 3.85 -8.86
CA LEU A 17 -5.90 4.47 -7.97
C LEU A 17 -5.24 5.15 -6.77
N ALA A 18 -4.23 4.53 -6.15
CA ALA A 18 -3.45 5.13 -5.07
C ALA A 18 -2.72 6.40 -5.55
N VAL A 19 -2.09 6.35 -6.73
CA VAL A 19 -1.46 7.54 -7.35
C VAL A 19 -2.49 8.63 -7.64
N GLY A 20 -3.69 8.25 -8.12
CA GLY A 20 -4.79 9.18 -8.35
C GLY A 20 -5.26 9.87 -7.06
N ILE A 21 -5.40 9.12 -5.96
CA ILE A 21 -5.75 9.65 -4.64
C ILE A 21 -4.66 10.60 -4.14
N TYR A 22 -3.39 10.23 -4.29
CA TYR A 22 -2.27 11.10 -3.94
C TYR A 22 -2.31 12.41 -4.72
N ALA A 23 -2.44 12.35 -6.05
CA ALA A 23 -2.47 13.53 -6.90
C ALA A 23 -3.67 14.45 -6.58
N PHE A 24 -4.84 13.86 -6.33
CA PHE A 24 -6.03 14.60 -5.92
C PHE A 24 -5.88 15.25 -4.54
N SER A 25 -5.31 14.53 -3.58
CA SER A 25 -5.14 15.01 -2.22
C SER A 25 -4.05 16.10 -2.15
N SER A 26 -2.97 15.94 -2.92
CA SER A 26 -1.88 16.93 -3.03
C SER A 26 -2.32 18.22 -3.73
N SER A 27 -3.28 18.15 -4.67
CA SER A 27 -3.78 19.36 -5.36
C SER A 27 -4.71 20.22 -4.51
N HIS A 28 -5.27 19.66 -3.43
CA HIS A 28 -6.13 20.39 -2.48
C HIS A 28 -5.36 21.05 -1.32
N GLY A 29 -4.02 21.14 -1.41
CA GLY A 29 -3.20 21.80 -0.39
C GLY A 29 -3.04 21.00 0.91
N SER A 30 -3.38 19.71 0.87
CA SER A 30 -3.18 18.80 2.01
C SER A 30 -1.68 18.65 2.33
N ASN A 31 -1.36 18.43 3.60
CA ASN A 31 0.01 18.15 4.02
C ASN A 31 0.56 16.94 3.24
N LEU A 32 1.70 17.11 2.56
CA LEU A 32 2.35 16.11 1.70
C LEU A 32 2.43 14.73 2.36
N LEU A 33 2.69 14.70 3.67
CA LEU A 33 2.74 13.47 4.46
C LEU A 33 1.39 12.76 4.51
N ILE A 34 0.30 13.49 4.73
CA ILE A 34 -1.05 12.91 4.82
C ILE A 34 -1.48 12.39 3.44
N SER A 35 -1.18 13.12 2.36
CA SER A 35 -1.51 12.67 1.01
C SER A 35 -0.68 11.44 0.61
N ALA A 36 0.63 11.44 0.85
CA ALA A 36 1.51 10.33 0.49
C ALA A 36 1.22 9.08 1.34
N PHE A 37 1.24 9.22 2.66
CA PHE A 37 0.99 8.08 3.55
C PHE A 37 -0.45 7.60 3.47
N GLY A 38 -1.43 8.50 3.31
CA GLY A 38 -2.83 8.13 3.13
C GLY A 38 -3.03 7.30 1.86
N ALA A 39 -2.47 7.73 0.72
CA ALA A 39 -2.56 7.00 -0.53
C ALA A 39 -1.88 5.62 -0.47
N VAL A 40 -0.67 5.56 0.13
CA VAL A 40 0.08 4.30 0.27
C VAL A 40 -0.63 3.32 1.20
N LEU A 41 -1.08 3.78 2.38
CA LEU A 41 -1.83 2.95 3.33
C LEU A 41 -3.13 2.45 2.71
N PHE A 42 -3.84 3.30 1.97
CA PHE A 42 -5.07 2.92 1.29
C PHE A 42 -4.82 1.87 0.19
N GLY A 43 -3.76 2.06 -0.62
CA GLY A 43 -3.34 1.09 -1.63
C GLY A 43 -2.96 -0.26 -1.02
N ALA A 44 -2.16 -0.24 0.06
CA ALA A 44 -1.76 -1.45 0.79
C ALA A 44 -2.97 -2.17 1.40
N MET A 45 -3.91 -1.43 1.99
CA MET A 45 -5.15 -1.99 2.55
C MET A 45 -6.01 -2.65 1.46
N LEU A 46 -6.16 -2.00 0.30
CA LEU A 46 -6.87 -2.57 -0.85
C LEU A 46 -6.23 -3.86 -1.34
N ILE A 47 -4.90 -3.88 -1.48
CA ILE A 47 -4.17 -5.10 -1.88
C ILE A 47 -4.39 -6.20 -0.84
N ALA A 48 -4.28 -5.91 0.46
CA ALA A 48 -4.50 -6.90 1.52
C ALA A 48 -5.93 -7.47 1.50
N VAL A 49 -6.94 -6.62 1.27
CA VAL A 49 -8.34 -7.07 1.12
C VAL A 49 -8.51 -7.93 -0.14
N PHE A 50 -7.94 -7.50 -1.27
CA PHE A 50 -8.00 -8.27 -2.51
C PHE A 50 -7.27 -9.61 -2.40
N GLU A 51 -6.19 -9.71 -1.63
CA GLU A 51 -5.50 -10.97 -1.36
C GLU A 51 -6.33 -11.93 -0.52
N GLN A 52 -7.17 -11.44 0.41
CA GLN A 52 -8.10 -12.30 1.14
C GLN A 52 -9.21 -12.87 0.24
N ILE A 53 -9.67 -12.11 -0.76
CA ILE A 53 -10.76 -12.50 -1.67
C ILE A 53 -10.23 -13.37 -2.82
N ILE A 54 -9.06 -13.04 -3.37
CA ILE A 54 -8.44 -13.71 -4.52
C ILE A 54 -6.98 -14.02 -4.20
N PRO A 55 -6.71 -15.07 -3.39
CA PRO A 55 -5.36 -15.43 -3.01
C PRO A 55 -4.57 -15.82 -4.28
N TYR A 56 -3.64 -14.96 -4.68
CA TYR A 56 -2.77 -15.20 -5.84
C TYR A 56 -1.77 -16.34 -5.53
N GLN A 57 -1.35 -16.40 -4.27
CA GLN A 57 -0.49 -17.44 -3.72
C GLN A 57 -1.28 -18.24 -2.67
N LEU A 58 -1.77 -19.43 -3.01
CA LEU A 58 -2.45 -20.32 -2.05
C LEU A 58 -1.57 -20.69 -0.83
N LYS A 59 -0.24 -20.54 -0.94
CA LYS A 59 0.72 -20.77 0.15
C LYS A 59 0.91 -19.56 1.07
N TRP A 60 0.48 -18.37 0.68
CA TRP A 60 0.60 -17.18 1.51
C TRP A 60 -0.54 -17.19 2.55
N ARG A 61 -0.22 -17.65 3.76
CA ARG A 61 -1.04 -17.50 4.96
C ARG A 61 -0.22 -16.68 5.96
N PRO A 62 -0.23 -15.34 5.84
CA PRO A 62 0.55 -14.51 6.74
C PRO A 62 0.01 -14.72 8.15
N ARG A 63 0.91 -15.03 9.09
CA ARG A 63 0.54 -15.05 10.50
C ARG A 63 0.31 -13.61 10.92
N PRO A 64 -0.55 -13.34 11.92
CA PRO A 64 -0.76 -11.99 12.42
C PRO A 64 0.52 -11.28 12.85
N GLN A 65 1.54 -12.06 13.27
CA GLN A 65 2.88 -11.57 13.59
C GLN A 65 3.61 -11.03 12.36
N ASP A 66 3.53 -11.72 11.21
CA ASP A 66 4.20 -11.30 9.99
C ASP A 66 3.65 -9.92 9.53
N VAL A 67 2.33 -9.69 9.69
CA VAL A 67 1.70 -8.37 9.41
C VAL A 67 2.16 -7.28 10.38
N LYS A 68 2.32 -7.62 11.66
CA LYS A 68 2.81 -6.69 12.69
C LYS A 68 4.26 -6.28 12.40
N ASP A 69 5.09 -7.24 12.02
CA ASP A 69 6.51 -7.01 11.73
C ASP A 69 6.66 -6.13 10.48
N ASP A 70 5.87 -6.37 9.44
CA ASP A 70 5.84 -5.52 8.24
C ASP A 70 5.37 -4.09 8.54
N LEU A 71 4.36 -3.94 9.39
CA LEU A 71 3.86 -2.63 9.81
C LEU A 71 4.93 -1.87 10.61
N LEU A 72 5.60 -2.55 11.55
CA LEU A 72 6.70 -1.97 12.33
C LEU A 72 7.87 -1.59 11.43
N TYR A 73 8.24 -2.44 10.47
CA TYR A 73 9.30 -2.15 9.52
C TYR A 73 8.96 -0.92 8.67
N THR A 74 7.72 -0.84 8.18
CA THR A 74 7.23 0.32 7.43
C THR A 74 7.33 1.60 8.26
N ILE A 75 6.78 1.60 9.48
CA ILE A 75 6.78 2.79 10.35
C ILE A 75 8.20 3.21 10.77
N LEU A 76 9.02 2.27 11.22
CA LEU A 76 10.35 2.58 11.75
C LEU A 76 11.35 2.86 10.64
N ILE A 77 11.38 2.03 9.60
CA ILE A 77 12.43 2.10 8.58
C ILE A 77 11.98 2.91 7.38
N GLN A 78 10.75 2.74 6.89
CA GLN A 78 10.31 3.49 5.70
C GLN A 78 9.82 4.91 6.04
N ILE A 79 9.35 5.17 7.27
CA ILE A 79 8.89 6.51 7.68
C ILE A 79 9.93 7.22 8.54
N ALA A 80 10.35 6.61 9.65
CA ALA A 80 11.20 7.32 10.60
C ALA A 80 12.61 7.57 10.05
N VAL A 81 13.24 6.60 9.37
CA VAL A 81 14.60 6.77 8.85
C VAL A 81 14.71 7.90 7.80
N PRO A 82 13.90 7.98 6.73
CA PRO A 82 13.99 9.09 5.78
C PRO A 82 13.77 10.45 6.43
N ARG A 83 12.88 10.50 7.43
CA ARG A 83 12.56 11.72 8.17
C ARG A 83 13.69 12.15 9.10
N LEU A 84 14.37 11.20 9.75
CA LEU A 84 15.56 11.45 10.58
C LEU A 84 16.79 11.85 9.74
N LEU A 85 16.89 11.32 8.52
CA LEU A 85 17.95 11.66 7.57
C LEU A 85 17.68 12.97 6.79
N GLY A 86 16.55 13.63 7.02
CA GLY A 86 16.21 14.89 6.36
C GLY A 86 15.84 14.76 4.87
N LEU A 87 15.44 13.57 4.41
CA LEU A 87 15.02 13.30 3.03
C LEU A 87 13.55 13.72 2.76
N SER A 88 13.06 14.76 3.45
CA SER A 88 11.67 15.25 3.39
C SER A 88 11.46 16.36 2.39
#